data_AF-A0A9W6X8Z7-F1
#
_entry.id   AF-A0A9W6X8Z7-F1
#
_cell.length_a   1.000
_cell.length_b   1.000
_cell.length_c   1.000
_cell.angle_alpha   90.00
_cell.angle_beta   90.00
_cell.angle_gamma   90.00
#
_symmetry.space_group_name_H-M   'P 1'
#
loop_
_entity.id
_entity.type
_entity.pdbx_description
1 polymer ?
#
loop_
_entity_poly.entity_id
_entity_poly.type
_entity_poly.pdbx_seq_one_letter_code
_entity_poly.pdbx_strand_id
1 'polypeptide(L)'
;MDQGHYVEIPDSIKSEAIPFSQQPNPLAKASLLSVIFAQWIQPMISLGSRRVLEIEDMWPVCPSDESEALEIRFHQVHDPRRQYPFGVSPVFMAYVKIFRVELAVVLTGCVVYVLTLGLQTYVTRALLEILNGEENVFGIESGYWLVAMMTGSSLVAVCALNYLFFVASRIGSNMRTLTMSLVYEKALRLSSAARQEYTTGEILTLMSVDTERVFTAMVQGP
;
A
#
# COMPACT_ATOMS: atom_id res chain seq x y z
N MET A 1 -26.82 -31.84 7.34
CA MET A 1 -25.87 -31.05 8.15
C MET A 1 -24.54 -31.74 8.02
N ASP A 2 -23.77 -31.36 7.02
CA ASP A 2 -22.49 -31.98 6.70
C ASP A 2 -21.44 -31.37 7.64
N GLN A 3 -21.01 -32.14 8.64
CA GLN A 3 -19.91 -31.75 9.52
C GLN A 3 -18.64 -31.85 8.70
N GLY A 4 -18.08 -30.70 8.31
CA GLY A 4 -16.78 -30.60 7.67
C GLY A 4 -15.75 -31.36 8.48
N HIS A 5 -15.37 -32.54 7.98
CA HIS A 5 -14.34 -33.38 8.54
C HIS A 5 -13.00 -32.66 8.32
N TYR A 6 -12.54 -31.93 9.33
CA TYR A 6 -11.18 -31.41 9.33
C TYR A 6 -10.26 -32.63 9.41
N VAL A 7 -9.70 -33.01 8.26
CA VAL A 7 -8.61 -33.97 8.22
C VAL A 7 -7.40 -33.26 8.82
N GLU A 8 -7.16 -33.49 10.11
CA GLU A 8 -5.87 -33.17 10.72
C GLU A 8 -4.80 -33.94 9.96
N ILE A 9 -3.99 -33.21 9.19
CA ILE A 9 -2.85 -33.79 8.49
C ILE A 9 -1.81 -34.09 9.59
N PRO A 10 -1.32 -35.34 9.69
CA PRO A 10 -0.34 -35.69 10.72
C PRO A 10 0.90 -34.78 10.63
N ASP A 11 1.38 -34.33 11.79
CA ASP A 11 2.55 -33.44 11.97
C ASP A 11 3.82 -33.90 11.22
N SER A 12 3.88 -35.17 10.79
CA SER A 12 4.97 -35.75 10.03
C SER A 12 5.15 -35.20 8.61
N ILE A 13 4.23 -34.36 8.12
CA ILE A 13 4.38 -33.61 6.83
C ILE A 13 4.63 -32.11 7.08
N LYS A 14 5.02 -31.69 8.29
CA LYS A 14 5.74 -30.41 8.43
C LYS A 14 7.15 -30.62 7.86
N SER A 15 7.29 -30.36 6.56
CA SER A 15 8.57 -30.23 5.88
C SER A 15 9.57 -29.53 6.82
N GLU A 16 10.77 -30.10 7.01
CA GLU A 16 11.90 -29.57 7.80
C GLU A 16 12.41 -28.18 7.35
N ALA A 17 11.64 -27.46 6.53
CA ALA A 17 11.92 -26.11 6.11
C ALA A 17 11.59 -25.13 7.26
N ILE A 18 12.53 -24.22 7.51
CA ILE A 18 12.37 -23.14 8.49
C ILE A 18 11.07 -22.36 8.19
N PRO A 19 10.17 -22.19 9.15
CA PRO A 19 8.90 -21.49 8.94
C PRO A 19 9.14 -20.04 8.52
N PHE A 20 8.26 -19.47 7.69
CA PHE A 20 8.42 -18.12 7.16
C PHE A 20 8.42 -17.04 8.25
N SER A 21 7.74 -17.29 9.37
CA SER A 21 7.76 -16.44 10.57
C SER A 21 9.17 -16.19 11.15
N GLN A 22 10.12 -17.11 10.93
CA GLN A 22 11.50 -16.96 11.39
C GLN A 22 12.43 -16.36 10.33
N GLN A 23 11.92 -16.13 9.12
CA GLN A 23 12.69 -15.59 8.01
C GLN A 23 12.46 -14.08 7.88
N PRO A 24 13.47 -13.29 7.48
CA PRO A 24 13.26 -11.87 7.23
C PRO A 24 12.30 -11.67 6.07
N ASN A 25 11.49 -10.61 6.15
CA ASN A 25 10.52 -10.29 5.11
C ASN A 25 11.21 -10.09 3.74
N PRO A 26 10.85 -10.85 2.70
CA PRO A 26 11.46 -10.75 1.38
C PRO A 26 11.27 -9.37 0.74
N LEU A 27 10.23 -8.63 1.11
CA LEU A 27 9.98 -7.26 0.64
C LEU A 27 11.13 -6.31 0.96
N ALA A 28 11.85 -6.53 2.07
CA ALA A 28 12.98 -5.69 2.47
C ALA A 28 14.17 -5.77 1.50
N LYS A 29 14.30 -6.86 0.74
CA LYS A 29 15.37 -7.08 -0.26
C LYS A 29 14.84 -7.16 -1.69
N ALA A 30 13.52 -7.02 -1.89
CA ALA A 30 12.90 -7.16 -3.20
C ALA A 30 13.31 -6.03 -4.13
N SER A 31 13.61 -6.37 -5.38
CA SER A 31 13.81 -5.38 -6.44
C SER A 31 12.47 -4.77 -6.88
N LEU A 32 12.49 -3.60 -7.51
CA LEU A 32 11.27 -2.95 -8.00
C LEU A 32 10.46 -3.84 -8.95
N LEU A 33 11.14 -4.58 -9.84
CA LEU A 33 10.48 -5.54 -10.73
C LEU A 33 9.82 -6.67 -9.94
N SER A 34 10.49 -7.19 -8.91
CA SER A 34 9.91 -8.22 -8.05
C SER A 34 8.64 -7.72 -7.35
N VAL A 35 8.60 -6.45 -6.94
CA VAL A 35 7.42 -5.81 -6.35
C VAL A 35 6.30 -5.64 -7.38
N ILE A 36 6.60 -5.08 -8.55
CA ILE A 36 5.61 -4.84 -9.63
C ILE A 36 4.93 -6.14 -10.08
N PHE A 37 5.71 -7.20 -10.28
CA PHE A 37 5.19 -8.51 -10.69
C PHE A 37 4.72 -9.37 -9.53
N ALA A 38 4.69 -8.84 -8.30
CA ALA A 38 4.37 -9.57 -7.07
C ALA A 38 5.13 -10.89 -6.94
N GLN A 39 6.37 -10.96 -7.46
CA GLN A 39 7.18 -12.17 -7.47
C GLN A 39 7.64 -12.52 -6.05
N TRP A 40 7.85 -11.52 -5.20
CA TRP A 40 8.33 -11.70 -3.82
C TRP A 40 7.37 -12.51 -2.92
N ILE A 41 6.05 -12.44 -3.18
CA ILE A 41 5.02 -13.14 -2.38
C ILE A 41 4.67 -14.52 -2.93
N GLN A 42 5.14 -14.86 -4.14
CA GLN A 42 4.83 -16.13 -4.81
C GLN A 42 5.08 -17.40 -3.96
N PRO A 43 6.15 -17.49 -3.13
CA PRO A 43 6.36 -18.67 -2.29
C PRO A 43 5.21 -18.93 -1.31
N MET A 44 4.61 -17.87 -0.75
CA MET A 44 3.47 -17.97 0.16
C MET A 44 2.19 -18.31 -0.58
N ILE A 45 1.96 -17.74 -1.77
CA ILE A 45 0.80 -18.09 -2.62
C ILE A 45 0.85 -19.57 -3.01
N SER A 46 2.03 -20.07 -3.38
CA SER A 46 2.22 -21.48 -3.71
C SER A 46 2.08 -22.41 -2.50
N LEU A 47 2.37 -21.94 -1.29
CA LEU A 47 2.14 -22.72 -0.08
C LEU A 47 0.64 -22.76 0.26
N GLY A 48 -0.03 -21.61 0.14
CA GLY A 48 -1.47 -21.46 0.39
C GLY A 48 -2.36 -22.21 -0.60
N SER A 49 -1.87 -22.53 -1.79
CA SER A 49 -2.60 -23.41 -2.73
C SER A 49 -2.53 -24.89 -2.36
N ARG A 50 -1.57 -25.28 -1.50
CA ARG A 50 -1.36 -26.67 -1.07
C ARG A 50 -1.96 -26.95 0.31
N ARG A 51 -1.94 -25.97 1.20
CA ARG A 51 -2.51 -26.07 2.54
C ARG A 51 -3.05 -24.73 3.03
N VAL A 52 -3.91 -24.76 4.02
CA VAL A 52 -4.36 -23.55 4.73
C VAL A 52 -3.13 -22.93 5.43
N LEU A 53 -2.92 -21.64 5.22
CA LEU A 53 -1.81 -20.90 5.83
C LEU A 53 -2.10 -20.65 7.31
N GLU A 54 -1.10 -20.92 8.15
CA GLU A 54 -1.12 -20.58 9.57
C GLU A 54 -0.23 -19.37 9.85
N ILE A 55 -0.28 -18.84 11.08
CA ILE A 55 0.54 -17.69 11.49
C ILE A 55 2.05 -17.96 11.36
N GLU A 56 2.47 -19.21 11.55
CA GLU A 56 3.87 -19.64 11.41
C GLU A 56 4.36 -19.53 9.95
N ASP A 57 3.44 -19.60 8.98
CA ASP A 57 3.68 -19.49 7.54
C ASP A 57 3.65 -18.03 7.05
N MET A 58 3.54 -17.06 7.95
CA MET A 58 3.55 -15.64 7.59
C MET A 58 4.91 -15.00 7.92
N TRP A 59 5.47 -14.24 6.97
CA TRP A 59 6.65 -13.42 7.26
C TRP A 59 6.32 -12.34 8.30
N PRO A 60 7.28 -12.01 9.17
CA PRO A 60 7.15 -10.84 10.04
C PRO A 60 7.05 -9.56 9.20
N VAL A 61 6.52 -8.50 9.82
CA VAL A 61 6.46 -7.17 9.22
C VAL A 61 7.88 -6.66 8.95
N CYS A 62 8.06 -5.81 7.94
CA CYS A 62 9.35 -5.17 7.72
C CYS A 62 9.71 -4.28 8.92
N PRO A 63 10.98 -4.26 9.39
CA PRO A 63 11.38 -3.43 10.54
C PRO A 63 11.06 -1.93 10.38
N SER A 64 10.97 -1.42 9.15
CA SER A 64 10.59 -0.04 8.86
C SER A 64 9.10 0.27 9.06
N ASP A 65 8.26 -0.76 9.05
CA ASP A 65 6.80 -0.72 9.10
C ASP A 65 6.26 -1.19 10.46
N GLU A 66 7.14 -1.63 11.36
CA GLU A 66 6.78 -1.98 12.73
C GLU A 66 6.25 -0.74 13.50
N SER A 67 5.25 -0.95 14.36
CA SER A 67 4.61 0.15 15.09
C SER A 67 5.61 0.94 15.95
N GLU A 68 6.53 0.24 16.63
CA GLU A 68 7.57 0.87 17.44
C GLU A 68 8.48 1.77 16.60
N ALA A 69 8.92 1.29 15.43
CA ALA A 69 9.75 2.09 14.52
C ALA A 69 9.00 3.33 14.00
N LEU A 70 7.71 3.20 13.69
CA LEU A 70 6.86 4.31 13.25
C LEU A 70 6.64 5.34 14.37
N GLU A 71 6.39 4.88 15.61
CA GLU A 71 6.24 5.74 16.79
C GLU A 71 7.51 6.53 17.08
N ILE A 72 8.68 5.88 17.07
CA ILE A 72 9.98 6.55 17.26
C ILE A 72 10.18 7.65 16.22
N ARG A 73 9.94 7.34 14.93
CA ARG A 73 10.00 8.33 13.84
C ARG A 73 9.01 9.47 14.05
N PHE A 74 7.82 9.17 14.53
CA PHE A 74 6.80 10.19 14.82
C PHE A 74 7.24 11.14 15.93
N HIS A 75 7.69 10.63 17.07
CA HIS A 75 8.13 11.47 18.20
C HIS A 75 9.36 12.32 17.88
N GLN A 76 10.25 11.87 16.99
CA GLN A 76 11.39 12.67 16.53
C GLN A 76 10.97 13.90 15.70
N VAL A 77 9.82 13.81 15.01
CA VAL A 77 9.37 14.82 14.05
C VAL A 77 8.22 15.68 14.59
N HIS A 78 7.42 15.12 15.50
CA HIS A 78 6.24 15.76 16.07
C HIS A 78 6.64 16.81 17.12
N ASP A 79 6.39 18.07 16.81
CA ASP A 79 6.53 19.19 17.75
C ASP A 79 5.14 19.78 18.02
N PRO A 80 4.54 19.54 19.20
CA PRO A 80 3.19 19.99 19.52
C PRO A 80 3.09 21.52 19.68
N ARG A 81 4.21 22.23 19.88
CA ARG A 81 4.23 23.68 20.05
C ARG A 81 4.36 24.42 18.72
N ARG A 82 4.69 23.71 17.66
CA ARG A 82 4.96 24.30 16.35
C ARG A 82 3.65 24.62 15.64
N GLN A 83 3.43 25.90 15.36
CA GLN A 83 2.32 26.35 14.53
C GLN A 83 2.75 26.36 13.06
N TYR A 84 1.89 25.83 12.20
CA TYR A 84 2.09 25.84 10.75
C TYR A 84 1.14 26.87 10.11
N PRO A 85 1.55 27.49 9.00
CA PRO A 85 0.68 28.42 8.26
C PRO A 85 -0.61 27.69 7.82
N PHE A 86 -1.68 28.45 7.60
CA PHE A 86 -3.00 27.93 7.20
C PHE A 86 -3.73 27.06 8.24
N GLY A 87 -3.31 27.10 9.51
CA GLY A 87 -4.00 26.38 10.59
C GLY A 87 -3.84 24.84 10.52
N VAL A 88 -2.83 24.37 9.81
CA VAL A 88 -2.56 22.93 9.66
C VAL A 88 -2.16 22.32 11.00
N SER A 89 -2.81 21.21 11.37
CA SER A 89 -2.51 20.49 12.60
C SER A 89 -1.05 19.99 12.63
N PRO A 90 -0.31 20.15 13.74
CA PRO A 90 1.06 19.65 13.87
C PRO A 90 1.17 18.13 13.68
N VAL A 91 0.09 17.39 13.99
CA VAL A 91 0.01 15.94 13.79
C VAL A 91 -0.01 15.60 12.30
N PHE A 92 -0.89 16.26 11.53
CA PHE A 92 -0.96 16.05 10.08
C PHE A 92 0.38 16.33 9.40
N MET A 93 1.04 17.43 9.79
CA MET A 93 2.36 17.77 9.24
C MET A 93 3.45 16.77 9.65
N ALA A 94 3.34 16.14 10.83
CA ALA A 94 4.23 15.06 11.23
C ALA A 94 4.05 13.83 10.32
N TYR A 95 2.80 13.43 10.03
CA TYR A 95 2.52 12.36 9.05
C TYR A 95 3.15 12.63 7.69
N VAL A 96 2.93 13.83 7.13
CA VAL A 96 3.49 14.22 5.83
C VAL A 96 5.02 14.15 5.85
N LYS A 97 5.68 14.58 6.93
CA LYS A 97 7.15 14.49 7.04
C LYS A 97 7.67 13.06 7.14
N ILE A 98 7.01 12.20 7.91
CA ILE A 98 7.43 10.81 8.13
C ILE A 98 7.37 10.04 6.81
N PHE A 99 6.27 10.18 6.07
CA PHE A 99 5.99 9.46 4.82
C PHE A 99 6.33 10.26 3.56
N ARG A 100 7.15 11.31 3.66
CA ARG A 100 7.40 12.26 2.55
C ARG A 100 7.96 11.61 1.29
N VAL A 101 8.80 10.59 1.45
CA VAL A 101 9.46 9.93 0.31
C VAL A 101 8.44 9.04 -0.39
N GLU A 102 7.69 8.29 0.39
CA GLU A 102 6.66 7.38 -0.08
C GLU A 102 5.50 8.15 -0.74
N LEU A 103 5.07 9.28 -0.15
CA LEU A 103 4.12 10.21 -0.76
C LEU A 103 4.64 10.82 -2.06
N ALA A 104 5.93 11.20 -2.12
CA ALA A 104 6.51 11.72 -3.35
C ALA A 104 6.56 10.64 -4.45
N VAL A 105 6.82 9.38 -4.10
CA VAL A 105 6.75 8.24 -5.04
C VAL A 105 5.33 8.05 -5.57
N VAL A 106 4.32 8.12 -4.70
CA VAL A 106 2.91 8.02 -5.12
C VAL A 106 2.55 9.19 -6.05
N LEU A 107 2.86 10.43 -5.67
CA LEU A 107 2.56 11.61 -6.48
C LEU A 107 3.25 11.57 -7.86
N THR A 108 4.54 11.21 -7.89
CA THR A 108 5.29 11.10 -9.15
C THR A 108 4.75 9.97 -10.02
N GLY A 109 4.41 8.82 -9.44
CA GLY A 109 3.79 7.73 -10.18
C GLY A 109 2.39 8.08 -10.69
N CYS A 110 1.59 8.84 -9.95
CA CYS A 110 0.29 9.34 -10.42
C CYS A 110 0.45 10.22 -11.67
N VAL A 111 1.44 11.12 -11.69
CA VAL A 111 1.76 11.94 -12.87
C VAL A 111 2.14 11.05 -14.05
N VAL A 112 3.01 10.06 -13.85
CA VAL A 112 3.40 9.11 -14.91
C VAL A 112 2.19 8.33 -15.44
N TYR A 113 1.30 7.88 -14.56
CA TYR A 113 0.08 7.17 -14.93
C TYR A 113 -0.85 8.05 -15.78
N VAL A 114 -1.11 9.29 -15.36
CA VAL A 114 -1.94 10.25 -16.11
C VAL A 114 -1.34 10.56 -17.49
N LEU A 115 -0.02 10.77 -17.56
CA LEU A 115 0.68 10.97 -18.84
C LEU A 115 0.55 9.75 -19.76
N THR A 116 0.64 8.54 -19.19
CA THR A 116 0.50 7.29 -19.96
C THR A 116 -0.92 7.12 -20.51
N LEU A 117 -1.95 7.43 -19.71
CA LEU A 117 -3.34 7.44 -20.18
C LEU A 117 -3.56 8.48 -21.30
N GLY A 118 -2.95 9.66 -21.15
CA GLY A 118 -2.94 10.67 -22.20
C GLY A 118 -2.34 10.13 -23.49
N LEU A 119 -1.11 9.59 -23.43
CA LEU A 119 -0.41 8.99 -24.56
C LEU A 119 -1.23 7.87 -25.21
N GLN A 120 -1.81 6.98 -24.42
CA GLN A 120 -2.64 5.88 -24.90
C GLN A 120 -3.86 6.39 -25.71
N THR A 121 -4.46 7.50 -25.29
CA THR A 121 -5.56 8.14 -26.03
C THR A 121 -5.09 8.64 -27.40
N TYR A 122 -3.91 9.25 -27.49
CA TYR A 122 -3.32 9.68 -28.76
C TYR A 122 -2.98 8.51 -29.69
N VAL A 123 -2.37 7.45 -29.16
CA VAL A 123 -2.05 6.25 -29.94
C VAL A 123 -3.32 5.61 -30.50
N THR A 124 -4.39 5.55 -29.70
CA THR A 124 -5.70 5.03 -30.14
C THR A 124 -6.31 5.89 -31.26
N ARG A 125 -6.19 7.22 -31.17
CA ARG A 125 -6.65 8.12 -32.25
C ARG A 125 -5.86 7.93 -33.54
N ALA A 126 -4.53 7.85 -33.46
CA ALA A 126 -3.71 7.61 -34.63
C ALA A 126 -3.95 6.23 -35.27
N LEU A 127 -4.32 5.22 -34.46
CA LEU A 127 -4.76 3.92 -34.98
C LEU A 127 -6.12 4.00 -35.68
N LEU A 128 -6.98 4.95 -35.32
CA LEU A 128 -8.27 5.15 -35.99
C LEU A 128 -8.09 5.94 -37.30
N GLU A 129 -7.22 6.95 -37.31
CA GLU A 129 -6.85 7.74 -38.50
C GLU A 129 -6.28 6.83 -39.62
N ILE A 130 -5.36 5.91 -39.28
CA ILE A 130 -4.76 5.00 -40.27
C ILE A 130 -5.80 4.04 -40.87
N LEU A 131 -6.79 3.62 -40.07
CA LEU A 131 -7.88 2.76 -40.52
C LEU A 131 -8.87 3.49 -41.44
N ASN A 132 -9.02 4.81 -41.24
CA ASN A 132 -9.83 5.67 -42.10
C ASN A 132 -9.08 6.13 -43.36
N GLY A 133 -7.78 5.83 -43.48
CA GLY A 133 -6.94 6.27 -44.60
C GLY A 133 -6.53 7.75 -44.51
N GLU A 134 -6.57 8.34 -43.30
CA GLU A 134 -6.14 9.70 -43.02
C GLU A 134 -4.64 9.75 -42.65
N GLU A 135 -4.01 10.93 -42.75
CA GLU A 135 -2.64 11.12 -42.27
C GLU A 135 -2.60 11.11 -40.74
N ASN A 136 -1.76 10.22 -40.18
CA ASN A 136 -1.67 10.02 -38.74
C ASN A 136 -0.89 11.14 -38.04
N VAL A 137 -1.27 11.48 -36.81
CA VAL A 137 -0.53 12.43 -35.94
C VAL A 137 0.96 12.06 -35.75
N PHE A 138 1.31 10.78 -35.81
CA PHE A 138 2.70 10.31 -35.65
C PHE A 138 3.47 10.16 -36.96
N GLY A 139 2.82 10.31 -38.13
CA GLY A 139 3.45 10.10 -39.44
C GLY A 139 3.92 8.66 -39.69
N ILE A 140 3.33 7.67 -39.00
CA ILE A 140 3.72 6.26 -39.08
C ILE A 140 2.78 5.54 -40.04
N GLU A 141 3.32 5.00 -41.13
CA GLU A 141 2.55 4.27 -42.16
C GLU A 141 2.27 2.81 -41.77
N SER A 142 3.01 2.25 -40.80
CA SER A 142 2.86 0.86 -40.38
C SER A 142 1.97 0.74 -39.14
N GLY A 143 0.75 0.22 -39.32
CA GLY A 143 -0.19 -0.06 -38.23
C GLY A 143 0.36 -1.00 -37.15
N TYR A 144 1.31 -1.88 -37.48
CA TYR A 144 1.95 -2.78 -36.53
C TYR A 144 2.67 -2.03 -35.39
N TRP A 145 3.31 -0.91 -35.72
CA TRP A 145 4.02 -0.12 -34.71
C TRP A 145 3.05 0.62 -33.78
N LEU A 146 1.92 1.12 -34.29
CA LEU A 146 0.88 1.73 -33.45
C LEU A 146 0.29 0.72 -32.47
N VAL A 147 0.02 -0.52 -32.92
CA VAL A 147 -0.45 -1.59 -32.03
C VAL A 147 0.61 -1.93 -30.97
N ALA A 148 1.87 -2.05 -31.35
CA ALA A 148 2.96 -2.29 -30.39
C ALA A 148 3.08 -1.17 -29.35
N MET A 149 2.98 0.10 -29.76
CA MET A 149 2.96 1.25 -28.86
C MET A 149 1.76 1.20 -27.90
N MET A 150 0.57 0.86 -28.41
CA MET A 150 -0.66 0.75 -27.61
C MET A 150 -0.54 -0.34 -26.55
N THR A 151 -0.02 -1.52 -26.93
CA THR A 151 0.22 -2.62 -25.98
C THR A 151 1.27 -2.21 -24.95
N GLY A 152 2.37 -1.58 -25.37
CA GLY A 152 3.42 -1.09 -24.48
C GLY A 152 2.90 -0.08 -23.47
N SER A 153 2.16 0.95 -23.91
CA SER A 153 1.58 1.96 -23.02
C SER A 153 0.57 1.35 -22.05
N SER A 154 -0.26 0.40 -22.52
CA SER A 154 -1.24 -0.29 -21.66
C SER A 154 -0.56 -1.11 -20.56
N LEU A 155 0.52 -1.83 -20.90
CA LEU A 155 1.30 -2.60 -19.94
C LEU A 155 1.94 -1.68 -18.88
N VAL A 156 2.53 -0.56 -19.30
CA VAL A 156 3.11 0.43 -18.40
C VAL A 156 2.03 1.02 -17.49
N ALA A 157 0.85 1.36 -18.03
CA ALA A 157 -0.26 1.89 -17.24
C ALA A 157 -0.72 0.91 -16.15
N VAL A 158 -0.87 -0.38 -16.49
CA VAL A 158 -1.26 -1.43 -15.54
C VAL A 158 -0.19 -1.65 -14.47
N CYS A 159 1.09 -1.72 -14.86
CA CYS A 159 2.19 -1.87 -13.90
C CYS A 159 2.29 -0.67 -12.95
N ALA A 160 2.16 0.55 -13.47
CA ALA A 160 2.16 1.78 -12.67
C ALA A 160 1.00 1.79 -11.67
N LEU A 161 -0.22 1.46 -12.13
CA LEU A 161 -1.40 1.42 -11.27
C LEU A 161 -1.24 0.40 -10.13
N ASN A 162 -0.77 -0.81 -10.42
CA ASN A 162 -0.55 -1.84 -9.40
C ASN A 162 0.52 -1.42 -8.38
N TYR A 163 1.63 -0.85 -8.86
CA TYR A 163 2.70 -0.36 -7.99
C TYR A 163 2.21 0.78 -7.08
N LEU A 164 1.50 1.75 -7.64
CA LEU A 164 0.91 2.86 -6.89
C LEU A 164 -0.04 2.37 -5.81
N PHE A 165 -0.96 1.46 -6.17
CA PHE A 165 -1.91 0.88 -5.23
C PHE A 165 -1.20 0.13 -4.09
N PHE A 166 -0.15 -0.62 -4.41
CA PHE A 166 0.66 -1.33 -3.41
C PHE A 166 1.34 -0.36 -2.43
N VAL A 167 2.02 0.67 -2.95
CA VAL A 167 2.71 1.67 -2.11
C VAL A 167 1.70 2.48 -1.28
N ALA A 168 0.60 2.93 -1.87
CA ALA A 168 -0.45 3.67 -1.17
C ALA A 168 -1.10 2.81 -0.06
N SER A 169 -1.37 1.54 -0.33
CA SER A 169 -1.89 0.60 0.68
C SER A 169 -0.91 0.40 1.82
N ARG A 170 0.39 0.22 1.54
CA ARG A 170 1.43 0.09 2.56
C ARG A 170 1.51 1.34 3.45
N ILE A 171 1.52 2.53 2.85
CA ILE A 171 1.51 3.80 3.60
C ILE A 171 0.23 3.90 4.45
N GLY A 172 -0.93 3.60 3.87
CA GLY A 172 -2.21 3.64 4.56
C GLY A 172 -2.20 2.72 5.79
N SER A 173 -1.72 1.47 5.64
CA SER A 173 -1.62 0.53 6.75
C SER A 173 -0.70 1.05 7.85
N ASN A 174 0.46 1.61 7.49
CA ASN A 174 1.38 2.20 8.46
C ASN A 174 0.75 3.42 9.17
N MET A 175 0.02 4.28 8.45
CA MET A 175 -0.69 5.41 9.04
C MET A 175 -1.79 4.96 10.01
N ARG A 176 -2.54 3.92 9.65
CA ARG A 176 -3.58 3.32 10.51
C ARG A 176 -2.99 2.78 11.80
N THR A 177 -1.94 1.95 11.70
CA THR A 177 -1.24 1.37 12.85
C THR A 177 -0.68 2.45 13.77
N LEU A 178 0.02 3.44 13.20
CA LEU A 178 0.56 4.55 13.97
C LEU A 178 -0.53 5.37 14.66
N THR A 179 -1.65 5.65 13.99
CA THR A 179 -2.78 6.36 14.61
C THR A 179 -3.35 5.57 15.78
N MET A 180 -3.53 4.27 15.62
CA MET A 180 -4.03 3.38 16.68
C MET A 180 -3.11 3.38 17.89
N SER A 181 -1.80 3.24 17.68
CA SER A 181 -0.77 3.34 18.72
C SER A 181 -0.82 4.66 19.48
N LEU A 182 -0.86 5.80 18.77
CA LEU A 182 -0.87 7.13 19.38
C LEU A 182 -2.15 7.38 20.19
N VAL A 183 -3.30 6.94 19.69
CA VAL A 183 -4.58 7.02 20.41
C VAL A 183 -4.53 6.17 21.67
N TYR A 184 -3.99 4.95 21.58
CA TYR A 184 -3.85 4.06 22.73
C TYR A 184 -2.91 4.63 23.80
N GLU A 185 -1.73 5.13 23.41
CA GLU A 185 -0.79 5.76 24.32
C GLU A 185 -1.42 6.98 25.01
N LYS A 186 -2.15 7.80 24.24
CA LYS A 186 -2.86 8.96 24.79
C LYS A 186 -3.97 8.54 25.75
N ALA A 187 -4.74 7.51 25.40
CA ALA A 187 -5.81 6.90 26.21
C ALA A 187 -5.31 6.49 27.61
N LEU A 188 -4.11 5.92 27.68
CA LEU A 188 -3.46 5.50 28.92
C LEU A 188 -2.94 6.67 29.77
N ARG A 189 -2.64 7.82 29.17
CA ARG A 189 -2.06 8.99 29.84
C ARG A 189 -3.07 10.11 30.16
N LEU A 190 -4.35 9.96 29.83
CA LEU A 190 -5.37 10.97 30.17
C LEU A 190 -5.53 11.10 31.69
N SER A 191 -5.75 12.34 32.13
CA SER A 191 -6.17 12.63 33.49
C SER A 191 -7.59 12.12 33.76
N SER A 192 -7.96 11.91 35.03
CA SER A 192 -9.32 11.48 35.38
C SER A 192 -10.40 12.46 34.90
N ALA A 193 -10.10 13.77 34.89
CA ALA A 193 -11.03 14.80 34.40
C ALA A 193 -11.22 14.70 32.88
N ALA A 194 -10.14 14.63 32.11
CA ALA A 194 -10.22 14.50 30.66
C ALA A 194 -10.78 13.12 30.23
N ARG A 195 -10.54 12.06 31.01
CA ARG A 195 -11.16 10.75 30.78
C ARG A 195 -12.67 10.75 31.02
N GLN A 196 -13.22 11.67 31.83
CA GLN A 196 -14.67 11.81 31.95
C GLN A 196 -15.29 12.50 30.73
N GLU A 197 -14.51 13.28 29.96
CA GLU A 197 -14.96 13.91 28.71
C GLU A 197 -15.02 12.93 27.54
N TYR A 198 -14.26 11.82 27.59
CA TYR A 198 -14.22 10.80 26.55
C TYR A 198 -14.68 9.45 27.09
N THR A 199 -15.79 8.94 26.57
CA THR A 199 -16.27 7.61 26.88
C THR A 199 -15.34 6.54 26.31
N THR A 200 -15.33 5.35 26.93
CA THR A 200 -14.62 4.19 26.38
C THR A 200 -15.05 3.89 24.94
N GLY A 201 -16.34 4.05 24.64
CA GLY A 201 -16.88 3.87 23.28
C GLY A 201 -16.25 4.80 22.26
N GLU A 202 -16.10 6.09 22.58
CA GLU A 202 -15.47 7.07 21.67
C GLU A 202 -14.00 6.76 21.41
N ILE A 203 -13.24 6.33 22.43
CA ILE A 203 -11.85 5.91 22.25
C ILE A 203 -11.76 4.66 21.35
N LEU A 204 -12.67 3.70 21.51
CA LEU A 204 -12.75 2.55 20.61
C LEU A 204 -13.10 2.97 19.17
N THR A 205 -14.01 3.93 18.99
CA THR A 205 -14.35 4.47 17.68
C THR A 205 -13.13 5.13 17.02
N LEU A 206 -12.35 5.91 17.78
CA LEU A 206 -11.11 6.50 17.30
C LEU A 206 -10.11 5.44 16.83
N MET A 207 -9.92 4.36 17.60
CA MET A 207 -8.97 3.29 17.27
C MET A 207 -9.43 2.38 16.12
N SER A 208 -10.73 2.28 15.86
CA SER A 208 -11.30 1.37 14.85
C SER A 208 -11.77 2.11 13.59
N VAL A 209 -12.83 2.90 13.70
CA VAL A 209 -13.49 3.57 12.57
C VAL A 209 -12.64 4.71 12.03
N ASP A 210 -12.10 5.56 12.90
CA ASP A 210 -11.36 6.73 12.43
C ASP A 210 -9.99 6.37 11.85
N THR A 211 -9.30 5.38 12.43
CA THR A 211 -8.05 4.87 11.82
C THR A 211 -8.30 4.21 10.46
N GLU A 212 -9.45 3.54 10.28
CA GLU A 212 -9.84 2.98 8.97
C GLU A 212 -10.15 4.06 7.94
N ARG A 213 -10.73 5.19 8.38
CA ARG A 213 -10.89 6.36 7.52
C ARG A 213 -9.54 6.94 7.10
N VAL A 214 -8.55 6.97 7.98
CA VAL A 214 -7.17 7.39 7.64
C VAL A 214 -6.56 6.46 6.60
N PHE A 215 -6.70 5.14 6.77
CA PHE A 215 -6.28 4.15 5.78
C PHE A 215 -6.94 4.43 4.41
N THR A 216 -8.27 4.52 4.41
CA THR A 216 -9.07 4.70 3.20
C THR A 216 -8.73 6.02 2.50
N ALA A 217 -8.54 7.11 3.24
CA ALA A 217 -8.16 8.40 2.68
C ALA A 217 -6.79 8.38 1.99
N MET A 218 -5.85 7.54 2.47
CA MET A 218 -4.56 7.37 1.82
C MET A 218 -4.64 6.50 0.55
N VAL A 219 -5.43 5.42 0.60
CA VAL A 219 -5.55 4.47 -0.52
C VAL A 219 -6.44 5.01 -1.64
N GLN A 220 -7.51 5.71 -1.29
CA GLN A 220 -8.49 6.30 -2.20
C GLN A 220 -8.30 7.81 -2.35
N GLY A 221 -7.16 8.35 -1.89
CA GLY A 221 -6.85 9.76 -2.00
C GLY A 221 -7.03 10.27 -3.44
N PRO A 222 -7.35 11.56 -3.61
CA PRO A 222 -7.64 12.15 -4.92
C PRO A 222 -6.50 12.00 -5.93
#